data_AF-A0A3M1MWX2-F1
#
_entry.id   AF-A0A3M1MWX2-F1
#
_cell.length_a   1.000
_cell.length_b   1.000
_cell.length_c   1.000
_cell.angle_alpha   90.00
_cell.angle_beta   90.00
_cell.angle_gamma   90.00
#
_symmetry.space_group_name_H-M   'P 1'
#
loop_
_entity.id
_entity.type
_entity.pdbx_description
1 polymer ?
#
loop_
_entity_poly.entity_id
_entity_poly.type
_entity_poly.pdbx_seq_one_letter_code
_entity_poly.pdbx_strand_id
1 'polypeptide(L)'
;RNVVGLIQADRELALRAVRLRKFGQEIIRILGGRKVHPNFAVPGGVNKALTPAERDQILEGYSEALETTRTGIGIMRQWAEEHQEDIARFAVFPSGYMGLVTPRGGLELYDGDIRLIDQHGQQWARFQGKDYLEYIAERVEPWSYLKFPYYRAKGYPDGVYRVGALGRLNVATHIDTPLANAELQAFKALNPGGPVENTLYYHYARLIEVLFCIERVHILLDDPDILSTDIINTRREMHPRGVGILEAPRGTLIHDYHVTPEGQLERVNLIVATGHNNWAMSTAVENVAKTYIHGGDVREGLLNRVEAAVRAYDPCLSCSTHAIGQMPMQVQVFAPDGSLQAEITR
;
A
#
# COMPACT_ATOMS: atom_id res chain seq x y z
N ARG A 1 15.99 16.07 4.12
CA ARG A 1 14.50 16.14 4.19
C ARG A 1 13.83 16.01 2.81
N ASN A 2 14.53 16.29 1.70
CA ASN A 2 13.99 16.17 0.34
C ASN A 2 14.98 15.48 -0.60
N VAL A 3 14.54 15.16 -1.82
CA VAL A 3 15.35 14.47 -2.84
C VAL A 3 16.65 15.21 -3.20
N VAL A 4 16.70 16.54 -3.05
CA VAL A 4 17.90 17.34 -3.32
C VAL A 4 19.02 16.99 -2.33
N GLY A 5 18.69 16.82 -1.05
CA GLY A 5 19.66 16.39 -0.04
C GLY A 5 20.20 14.98 -0.30
N LEU A 6 19.36 14.07 -0.82
CA LEU A 6 19.81 12.73 -1.23
C LEU A 6 20.76 12.80 -2.42
N ILE A 7 20.46 13.64 -3.42
CA ILE A 7 21.35 13.85 -4.58
C ILE A 7 22.71 14.41 -4.16
N GLN A 8 22.75 15.27 -3.14
CA GLN A 8 24.00 15.83 -2.62
C GLN A 8 24.82 14.79 -1.83
N ALA A 9 24.15 13.92 -1.06
CA ALA A 9 24.81 12.89 -0.26
C ALA A 9 25.28 11.70 -1.11
N ASP A 10 24.43 11.22 -2.02
CA ASP A 10 24.73 10.11 -2.92
C ASP A 10 23.96 10.30 -4.24
N ARG A 11 24.63 10.97 -5.19
CA ARG A 11 24.09 11.24 -6.52
C ARG A 11 23.81 9.96 -7.30
N GLU A 12 24.66 8.96 -7.16
CA GLU A 12 24.53 7.72 -7.93
C GLU A 12 23.28 6.96 -7.49
N LEU A 13 23.10 6.78 -6.17
CA LEU A 13 21.92 6.14 -5.61
C LEU A 13 20.63 6.87 -6.00
N ALA A 14 20.64 8.21 -5.93
CA ALA A 14 19.49 9.02 -6.34
C ALA A 14 19.14 8.81 -7.82
N LEU A 15 20.14 8.73 -8.70
CA LEU A 15 19.93 8.46 -10.13
C LEU A 15 19.40 7.03 -10.36
N ARG A 16 19.92 6.02 -9.64
CA ARG A 16 19.40 4.64 -9.70
C ARG A 16 17.93 4.59 -9.30
N ALA A 17 17.53 5.25 -8.21
CA ALA A 17 16.13 5.33 -7.79
C ALA A 17 15.22 5.99 -8.85
N VAL A 18 15.70 7.04 -9.53
CA VAL A 18 14.97 7.68 -10.64
C VAL A 18 14.82 6.74 -11.83
N ARG A 19 15.86 5.95 -12.16
CA ARG A 19 15.81 4.95 -13.25
C ARG A 19 14.87 3.79 -12.91
N LEU A 20 14.84 3.32 -11.67
CA LEU A 20 13.88 2.32 -11.22
C LEU A 20 12.43 2.83 -11.39
N ARG A 21 12.15 4.08 -11.02
CA ARG A 21 10.85 4.70 -11.30
C ARG A 21 10.58 4.82 -12.80
N LYS A 22 11.59 5.18 -13.60
CA LYS A 22 11.46 5.26 -15.07
C LYS A 22 11.08 3.90 -15.65
N PHE A 23 11.71 2.81 -15.21
CA PHE A 23 11.44 1.44 -15.64
C PHE A 23 9.95 1.09 -15.46
N GLY A 24 9.40 1.23 -14.24
CA GLY A 24 7.97 0.96 -14.00
C GLY A 24 7.03 1.85 -14.82
N GLN A 25 7.32 3.15 -14.93
CA GLN A 25 6.53 4.07 -15.75
C GLN A 25 6.57 3.75 -17.24
N GLU A 26 7.68 3.18 -17.72
CA GLU A 26 7.85 2.82 -19.11
C GLU A 26 7.03 1.58 -19.47
N ILE A 27 6.94 0.59 -18.58
CA ILE A 27 6.02 -0.56 -18.72
C ILE A 27 4.58 -0.06 -18.87
N ILE A 28 4.14 0.84 -17.99
CA ILE A 28 2.79 1.44 -18.06
C ILE A 28 2.57 2.17 -19.39
N ARG A 29 3.57 2.93 -19.86
CA ARG A 29 3.49 3.65 -21.14
C ARG A 29 3.42 2.70 -22.34
N ILE A 30 4.24 1.64 -22.33
CA ILE A 30 4.29 0.66 -23.42
C ILE A 30 2.92 -0.01 -23.57
N LEU A 31 2.30 -0.42 -22.45
CA LEU A 31 0.99 -1.06 -22.46
C LEU A 31 -0.15 -0.06 -22.74
N GLY A 32 -0.23 1.03 -21.96
CA GLY A 32 -1.36 1.95 -21.93
C GLY A 32 -1.16 3.28 -22.66
N GLY A 33 -0.14 3.40 -23.51
CA GLY A 33 0.18 4.58 -24.31
C GLY A 33 0.66 5.82 -23.54
N ARG A 34 0.38 5.90 -22.23
CA ARG A 34 0.69 7.04 -21.35
C ARG A 34 1.23 6.58 -20.01
N LYS A 35 2.10 7.38 -19.40
CA LYS A 35 2.72 7.11 -18.09
C LYS A 35 1.78 7.32 -16.91
N VAL A 36 0.76 8.15 -17.07
CA VAL A 36 -0.21 8.54 -16.04
C VAL A 36 -1.58 8.57 -16.71
N HIS A 37 -2.58 8.03 -16.03
CA HIS A 37 -3.93 7.79 -16.59
C HIS A 37 -3.88 6.93 -17.87
N PRO A 38 -3.34 5.69 -17.80
CA PRO A 38 -3.34 4.78 -18.94
C PRO A 38 -4.77 4.39 -19.32
N ASN A 39 -5.01 4.17 -20.61
CA ASN A 39 -6.31 3.77 -21.15
C ASN A 39 -6.30 2.31 -21.64
N PHE A 40 -5.55 1.44 -20.95
CA PHE A 40 -5.28 0.07 -21.38
C PHE A 40 -6.44 -0.91 -21.14
N ALA A 41 -6.93 -0.93 -19.89
CA ALA A 41 -8.00 -1.84 -19.48
C ALA A 41 -9.36 -1.33 -19.96
N VAL A 42 -10.13 -2.22 -20.59
CA VAL A 42 -11.49 -1.97 -21.08
C VAL A 42 -12.40 -3.12 -20.63
N PRO A 43 -13.73 -2.94 -20.56
CA PRO A 43 -14.63 -4.05 -20.29
C PRO A 43 -14.38 -5.21 -21.26
N GLY A 44 -14.10 -6.40 -20.71
CA GLY A 44 -13.79 -7.60 -21.48
C GLY A 44 -12.29 -7.88 -21.67
N GLY A 45 -11.37 -6.97 -21.35
CA GLY A 45 -9.93 -7.24 -21.44
C GLY A 45 -9.09 -5.98 -21.62
N VAL A 46 -8.24 -5.95 -22.63
CA VAL A 46 -7.32 -4.84 -22.92
C VAL A 46 -7.43 -4.41 -24.38
N ASN A 47 -7.13 -3.15 -24.67
CA ASN A 47 -7.30 -2.58 -26.01
C ASN A 47 -6.04 -2.63 -26.89
N LYS A 48 -4.95 -3.23 -26.41
CA LYS A 48 -3.69 -3.37 -27.13
C LYS A 48 -2.99 -4.67 -26.74
N ALA A 49 -2.49 -5.43 -27.71
CA ALA A 49 -1.58 -6.54 -27.47
C ALA A 49 -0.13 -6.04 -27.32
N LEU A 50 0.65 -6.69 -26.46
CA LEU A 50 2.09 -6.43 -26.38
C LEU A 50 2.77 -7.02 -27.62
N THR A 51 3.73 -6.30 -28.21
CA THR A 51 4.53 -6.82 -29.33
C THR A 51 5.86 -7.41 -28.85
N PRO A 52 6.51 -8.31 -29.62
CA PRO A 52 7.83 -8.84 -29.26
C PRO A 52 8.88 -7.74 -28.99
N ALA A 53 8.96 -6.73 -29.86
CA ALA A 53 9.91 -5.64 -29.68
C ALA A 53 9.65 -4.82 -28.40
N GLU A 54 8.38 -4.64 -28.02
CA GLU A 54 8.01 -3.97 -26.77
C GLU A 54 8.31 -4.83 -25.53
N ARG A 55 8.12 -6.15 -25.62
CA ARG A 55 8.55 -7.11 -24.59
C ARG A 55 10.06 -7.01 -24.38
N ASP A 56 10.83 -7.03 -25.47
CA ASP A 56 12.30 -6.93 -25.43
C ASP A 56 12.75 -5.59 -24.82
N GLN A 57 12.09 -4.49 -25.18
CA GLN A 57 12.35 -3.17 -24.60
C GLN A 57 12.13 -3.15 -23.07
N ILE A 58 11.13 -3.87 -22.55
CA ILE A 58 10.94 -3.98 -21.11
C ILE A 58 12.08 -4.80 -20.49
N LEU A 59 12.46 -5.92 -21.11
CA LEU A 59 13.52 -6.79 -20.60
C LEU A 59 14.89 -6.09 -20.48
N GLU A 60 15.20 -5.12 -21.34
CA GLU A 60 16.44 -4.33 -21.27
C GLU A 60 16.65 -3.64 -19.90
N GLY A 61 15.57 -3.20 -19.24
CA GLY A 61 15.63 -2.50 -17.96
C GLY A 61 15.59 -3.42 -16.73
N TYR A 62 15.33 -4.72 -16.92
CA TYR A 62 15.07 -5.66 -15.83
C TYR A 62 16.25 -5.78 -14.85
N SER A 63 17.46 -6.04 -15.37
CA SER A 63 18.64 -6.29 -14.54
C SER A 63 19.03 -5.07 -13.69
N GLU A 64 18.96 -3.85 -14.25
CA GLU A 64 19.24 -2.62 -13.50
C GLU A 64 18.18 -2.38 -12.41
N ALA A 65 16.90 -2.63 -12.70
CA ALA A 65 15.82 -2.49 -11.75
C ALA A 65 15.96 -3.46 -10.57
N LEU A 66 16.30 -4.73 -10.86
CA LEU A 66 16.52 -5.77 -9.87
C LEU A 66 17.67 -5.39 -8.92
N GLU A 67 18.84 -5.06 -9.47
CA GLU A 67 20.03 -4.71 -8.67
C GLU A 67 19.83 -3.41 -7.87
N THR A 68 19.14 -2.43 -8.44
CA THR A 68 18.78 -1.19 -7.71
C THR A 68 17.88 -1.50 -6.51
N THR A 69 16.91 -2.40 -6.67
CA THR A 69 15.99 -2.77 -5.60
C THR A 69 16.70 -3.54 -4.49
N ARG A 70 17.58 -4.48 -4.85
CA ARG A 70 18.44 -5.19 -3.88
C ARG A 70 19.36 -4.25 -3.11
N THR A 71 19.93 -3.25 -3.79
CA THR A 71 20.70 -2.17 -3.14
C THR A 71 19.84 -1.42 -2.11
N GLY A 72 18.62 -1.04 -2.48
CA GLY A 72 17.68 -0.36 -1.57
C GLY A 72 17.30 -1.21 -0.36
N ILE A 73 17.09 -2.52 -0.54
CA ILE A 73 16.86 -3.47 0.56
C ILE A 73 18.06 -3.51 1.51
N GLY A 74 19.28 -3.61 0.98
CA GLY A 74 20.51 -3.59 1.78
C GLY A 74 20.63 -2.33 2.63
N ILE A 75 20.38 -1.16 2.04
CA ILE A 75 20.39 0.13 2.74
C ILE A 75 19.34 0.15 3.86
N MET A 76 18.12 -0.30 3.59
CA MET A 76 17.05 -0.31 4.59
C MET A 76 17.37 -1.25 5.76
N ARG A 77 17.95 -2.42 5.48
CA ARG A 77 18.34 -3.40 6.50
C ARG A 77 19.47 -2.87 7.37
N GLN A 78 20.54 -2.35 6.76
CA GLN A 78 21.63 -1.72 7.49
C GLN A 78 21.13 -0.57 8.36
N TRP A 79 20.29 0.31 7.80
CA TRP A 79 19.72 1.42 8.56
C TRP A 79 18.89 0.93 9.75
N ALA A 80 18.04 -0.09 9.54
CA ALA A 80 17.23 -0.66 10.63
C ALA A 80 18.10 -1.29 11.72
N GLU A 81 19.17 -2.00 11.36
CA GLU A 81 20.14 -2.59 12.30
C GLU A 81 20.84 -1.51 13.13
N GLU A 82 21.22 -0.39 12.52
CA GLU A 82 21.85 0.74 13.22
C GLU A 82 20.87 1.57 14.08
N HIS A 83 19.57 1.51 13.79
CA HIS A 83 18.53 2.35 14.41
C HIS A 83 17.42 1.54 15.11
N GLN A 84 17.78 0.42 15.74
CA GLN A 84 16.83 -0.48 16.42
C GLN A 84 15.96 0.23 17.47
N GLU A 85 16.51 1.20 18.20
CA GLU A 85 15.74 1.96 19.20
C GLU A 85 14.62 2.80 18.56
N ASP A 86 14.90 3.46 17.42
CA ASP A 86 13.88 4.18 16.68
C ASP A 86 12.83 3.21 16.12
N ILE A 87 13.24 2.06 15.56
CA ILE A 87 12.31 1.01 15.10
C ILE A 87 11.37 0.55 16.22
N ALA A 88 11.89 0.35 17.43
CA ALA A 88 11.14 -0.18 18.57
C ALA A 88 10.20 0.85 19.21
N ARG A 89 10.46 2.16 19.06
CA ARG A 89 9.68 3.22 19.71
C ARG A 89 8.75 3.99 18.78
N PHE A 90 9.03 3.95 17.47
CA PHE A 90 8.33 4.80 16.52
C PHE A 90 6.98 4.20 16.10
N ALA A 91 5.93 4.59 16.82
CA ALA A 91 4.55 4.19 16.55
C ALA A 91 4.39 2.66 16.40
N VAL A 92 4.79 1.92 17.43
CA VAL A 92 4.64 0.46 17.48
C VAL A 92 3.38 0.13 18.27
N PHE A 93 2.41 -0.49 17.60
CA PHE A 93 1.15 -0.89 18.22
C PHE A 93 0.52 -2.06 17.45
N PRO A 94 -0.23 -2.93 18.15
CA PRO A 94 -0.88 -4.06 17.53
C PRO A 94 -2.15 -3.66 16.75
N SER A 95 -2.51 -4.45 15.75
CA SER A 95 -3.74 -4.30 14.96
C SER A 95 -4.06 -5.58 14.19
N GLY A 96 -5.22 -5.67 13.54
CA GLY A 96 -5.40 -6.62 12.44
C GLY A 96 -4.56 -6.27 11.20
N TYR A 97 -4.48 -7.18 10.24
CA TYR A 97 -3.85 -6.95 8.94
C TYR A 97 -4.66 -7.57 7.81
N MET A 98 -4.76 -6.86 6.70
CA MET A 98 -5.58 -7.27 5.56
C MET A 98 -4.80 -7.14 4.24
N GLY A 99 -5.02 -8.09 3.34
CA GLY A 99 -4.54 -8.03 1.96
C GLY A 99 -5.06 -9.19 1.11
N LEU A 100 -4.93 -9.08 -0.20
CA LEU A 100 -5.19 -10.20 -1.11
C LEU A 100 -4.15 -11.31 -0.96
N VAL A 101 -4.62 -12.55 -1.13
CA VAL A 101 -3.77 -13.74 -1.17
C VAL A 101 -4.17 -14.67 -2.31
N THR A 102 -3.19 -15.40 -2.84
CA THR A 102 -3.44 -16.50 -3.79
C THR A 102 -4.24 -17.63 -3.12
N PRO A 103 -4.81 -18.59 -3.86
CA PRO A 103 -5.47 -19.76 -3.28
C PRO A 103 -4.62 -20.47 -2.19
N ARG A 104 -3.30 -20.52 -2.39
CA ARG A 104 -2.32 -21.13 -1.47
C ARG A 104 -1.85 -20.22 -0.34
N GLY A 105 -2.34 -18.98 -0.27
CA GLY A 105 -1.96 -18.00 0.75
C GLY A 105 -0.71 -17.18 0.41
N GLY A 106 -0.24 -17.21 -0.84
CA GLY A 106 0.91 -16.41 -1.29
C GLY A 106 0.55 -14.93 -1.43
N LEU A 107 1.56 -14.05 -1.47
CA LEU A 107 1.39 -12.64 -1.79
C LEU A 107 0.73 -12.48 -3.16
N GLU A 108 -0.37 -11.71 -3.20
CA GLU A 108 -1.14 -11.44 -4.41
C GLU A 108 -1.44 -9.95 -4.51
N LEU A 109 -1.38 -9.40 -5.73
CA LEU A 109 -1.64 -7.98 -5.98
C LEU A 109 -2.78 -7.72 -6.95
N TYR A 110 -3.15 -8.70 -7.79
CA TYR A 110 -4.09 -8.53 -8.88
C TYR A 110 -5.44 -9.22 -8.63
N ASP A 111 -5.45 -10.53 -8.38
CA ASP A 111 -6.68 -11.30 -8.25
C ASP A 111 -6.56 -12.43 -7.21
N GLY A 112 -7.50 -12.49 -6.27
CA GLY A 112 -7.49 -13.47 -5.19
C GLY A 112 -8.54 -13.21 -4.12
N ASP A 113 -8.44 -13.95 -3.02
CA ASP A 113 -9.30 -13.72 -1.85
C ASP A 113 -8.69 -12.66 -0.94
N ILE A 114 -9.53 -11.87 -0.28
CA ILE A 114 -9.08 -11.02 0.83
C ILE A 114 -8.87 -11.92 2.05
N ARG A 115 -7.69 -11.84 2.66
CA ARG A 115 -7.39 -12.44 3.96
C ARG A 115 -7.24 -11.35 5.02
N LEU A 116 -7.88 -11.57 6.16
CA LEU A 116 -7.80 -10.71 7.33
C LEU A 116 -7.35 -11.53 8.54
N ILE A 117 -6.26 -11.10 9.17
CA ILE A 117 -5.72 -11.69 10.39
C ILE A 117 -5.78 -10.68 11.54
N ASP A 118 -5.70 -11.19 12.76
CA ASP A 118 -5.62 -10.38 13.97
C ASP A 118 -4.18 -10.00 14.34
N GLN A 119 -4.03 -9.31 15.47
CA GLN A 119 -2.74 -8.89 16.01
C GLN A 119 -1.79 -10.03 16.39
N HIS A 120 -2.29 -11.26 16.52
CA HIS A 120 -1.50 -12.45 16.83
C HIS A 120 -1.27 -13.33 15.58
N GLY A 121 -1.76 -12.90 14.41
CA GLY A 121 -1.65 -13.62 13.15
C GLY A 121 -2.72 -14.70 12.96
N GLN A 122 -3.71 -14.80 13.85
CA GLN A 122 -4.84 -15.70 13.67
C GLN A 122 -5.81 -15.14 12.63
N GLN A 123 -6.26 -16.01 11.71
CA GLN A 123 -7.20 -15.60 10.67
C GLN A 123 -8.58 -15.28 11.26
N TRP A 124 -9.01 -14.04 11.12
CA TRP A 124 -10.38 -13.62 11.40
C TRP A 124 -11.32 -13.93 10.24
N ALA A 125 -10.88 -13.72 9.00
CA ALA A 125 -11.69 -13.94 7.82
C ALA A 125 -10.86 -14.23 6.57
N ARG A 126 -11.46 -14.93 5.62
CA ARG A 126 -11.01 -15.06 4.24
C ARG A 126 -12.24 -15.07 3.34
N PHE A 127 -12.32 -14.15 2.36
CA PHE A 127 -13.54 -13.94 1.59
C PHE A 127 -13.26 -13.39 0.19
N GLN A 128 -14.22 -13.59 -0.72
CA GLN A 128 -14.17 -13.00 -2.05
C GLN A 128 -14.49 -11.53 -1.98
N GLY A 129 -13.78 -10.74 -2.78
CA GLY A 129 -13.91 -9.29 -2.74
C GLY A 129 -15.34 -8.76 -2.95
N LYS A 130 -16.15 -9.42 -3.79
CA LYS A 130 -17.54 -9.00 -4.06
C LYS A 130 -18.45 -8.95 -2.80
N ASP A 131 -18.07 -9.69 -1.76
CA ASP A 131 -18.79 -9.82 -0.49
C ASP A 131 -18.29 -8.84 0.59
N TYR A 132 -17.41 -7.87 0.22
CA TYR A 132 -16.74 -6.99 1.18
C TYR A 132 -17.66 -6.26 2.18
N LEU A 133 -18.92 -5.95 1.82
CA LEU A 133 -19.85 -5.25 2.72
C LEU A 133 -20.23 -6.07 3.95
N GLU A 134 -20.15 -7.40 3.88
CA GLU A 134 -20.37 -8.30 5.00
C GLU A 134 -19.22 -8.24 6.02
N TYR A 135 -18.01 -7.94 5.54
CA TYR A 135 -16.78 -7.96 6.34
C TYR A 135 -16.31 -6.57 6.75
N ILE A 136 -16.48 -5.56 5.91
CA ILE A 136 -15.93 -4.21 6.11
C ILE A 136 -17.07 -3.24 6.40
N ALA A 137 -16.90 -2.46 7.46
CA ALA A 137 -17.74 -1.32 7.79
C ALA A 137 -16.86 -0.06 7.89
N GLU A 138 -17.42 1.11 7.61
CA GLU A 138 -16.70 2.38 7.69
C GLU A 138 -17.32 3.26 8.77
N ARG A 139 -16.49 3.73 9.72
CA ARG A 139 -16.90 4.70 10.73
C ARG A 139 -16.58 6.12 10.26
N VAL A 140 -17.48 7.06 10.53
CA VAL A 140 -17.26 8.50 10.29
C VAL A 140 -16.95 9.16 11.62
N GLU A 141 -15.97 10.05 11.63
CA GLU A 141 -15.63 10.89 12.78
C GLU A 141 -15.90 12.36 12.42
N PRO A 142 -16.37 13.20 13.35
CA PRO A 142 -16.77 14.57 13.04
C PRO A 142 -15.59 15.49 12.65
N TRP A 143 -14.37 15.07 12.95
CA TRP A 143 -13.14 15.84 12.74
C TRP A 143 -12.35 15.42 11.49
N SER A 144 -12.83 14.43 10.72
CA SER A 144 -12.14 14.00 9.50
C SER A 144 -13.12 13.61 8.40
N TYR A 145 -12.86 14.08 7.17
CA TYR A 145 -13.56 13.59 5.99
C TYR A 145 -13.17 12.15 5.63
N LEU A 146 -11.99 11.71 6.07
CA LEU A 146 -11.55 10.35 5.82
C LEU A 146 -12.24 9.41 6.82
N LYS A 147 -12.90 8.39 6.30
CA LYS A 147 -13.57 7.36 7.11
C LYS A 147 -12.55 6.44 7.76
N PHE A 148 -13.02 5.60 8.69
CA PHE A 148 -12.23 4.63 9.44
C PHE A 148 -12.81 3.23 9.18
N PRO A 149 -12.34 2.51 8.15
CA PRO A 149 -12.74 1.14 7.90
C PRO A 149 -12.29 0.21 9.03
N TYR A 150 -13.13 -0.77 9.35
CA TYR A 150 -12.87 -1.80 10.36
C TYR A 150 -13.60 -3.10 10.02
N TYR A 151 -13.17 -4.19 10.64
CA TYR A 151 -13.79 -5.50 10.50
C TYR A 151 -15.13 -5.54 11.24
N ARG A 152 -16.22 -5.63 10.48
CA ARG A 152 -17.60 -5.52 10.94
C ARG A 152 -17.91 -6.44 12.13
N ALA A 153 -17.48 -7.71 12.05
CA ALA A 153 -17.81 -8.70 13.08
C ALA A 153 -17.15 -8.44 14.44
N LYS A 154 -16.07 -7.66 14.47
CA LYS A 154 -15.39 -7.25 15.71
C LYS A 154 -15.83 -5.88 16.20
N GLY A 155 -16.45 -5.07 15.35
CA GLY A 155 -16.86 -3.71 15.72
C GLY A 155 -15.69 -2.74 15.74
N TYR A 156 -15.96 -1.48 16.08
CA TYR A 156 -14.94 -0.45 16.26
C TYR A 156 -14.78 -0.15 17.76
N PRO A 157 -13.55 -0.10 18.31
CA PRO A 157 -12.26 -0.17 17.61
C PRO A 157 -11.67 -1.59 17.46
N ASP A 158 -12.26 -2.64 18.04
CA ASP A 158 -11.61 -3.96 18.12
C ASP A 158 -11.34 -4.64 16.75
N GLY A 159 -12.03 -4.21 15.69
CA GLY A 159 -11.88 -4.68 14.32
C GLY A 159 -10.93 -3.85 13.47
N VAL A 160 -10.18 -2.90 14.02
CA VAL A 160 -9.23 -2.09 13.23
C VAL A 160 -8.10 -2.95 12.66
N TYR A 161 -7.65 -2.60 11.46
CA TYR A 161 -6.61 -3.31 10.76
C TYR A 161 -5.73 -2.37 9.93
N ARG A 162 -4.63 -2.92 9.43
CA ARG A 162 -3.68 -2.25 8.54
C ARG A 162 -3.60 -2.94 7.18
N VAL A 163 -3.49 -2.15 6.13
CA VAL A 163 -3.28 -2.59 4.73
C VAL A 163 -1.98 -2.02 4.17
N GLY A 164 -1.71 -2.28 2.89
CA GLY A 164 -0.49 -1.89 2.19
C GLY A 164 0.60 -2.93 2.40
N ALA A 165 1.85 -2.57 2.08
CA ALA A 165 2.95 -3.53 2.07
C ALA A 165 3.10 -4.33 3.38
N LEU A 166 3.05 -3.65 4.53
CA LEU A 166 3.14 -4.33 5.83
C LEU A 166 1.98 -5.32 6.04
N GLY A 167 0.74 -4.89 5.72
CA GLY A 167 -0.45 -5.72 5.85
C GLY A 167 -0.36 -6.97 4.97
N ARG A 168 0.02 -6.80 3.70
CA ARG A 168 0.18 -7.88 2.72
C ARG A 168 1.26 -8.89 3.13
N LEU A 169 2.43 -8.44 3.56
CA LEU A 169 3.48 -9.36 4.01
C LEU A 169 3.13 -10.10 5.30
N ASN A 170 2.35 -9.48 6.20
CA ASN A 170 1.83 -10.14 7.39
C ASN A 170 0.80 -11.22 7.05
N VAL A 171 -0.13 -10.97 6.11
CA VAL A 171 -1.15 -11.96 5.71
C VAL A 171 -0.62 -13.03 4.76
N ALA A 172 0.42 -12.77 3.97
CA ALA A 172 1.00 -13.74 3.06
C ALA A 172 1.77 -14.82 3.84
N THR A 173 1.62 -16.10 3.45
CA THR A 173 2.40 -17.22 4.01
C THR A 173 3.73 -17.40 3.29
N HIS A 174 3.78 -17.04 2.00
CA HIS A 174 4.95 -17.11 1.13
C HIS A 174 4.85 -16.05 0.02
N ILE A 175 5.95 -15.84 -0.69
CA ILE A 175 5.96 -15.18 -2.00
C ILE A 175 6.39 -16.23 -3.02
N ASP A 176 5.74 -16.26 -4.19
CA ASP A 176 6.03 -17.28 -5.21
C ASP A 176 7.36 -17.03 -5.94
N THR A 177 7.92 -15.82 -5.87
CA THR A 177 9.20 -15.46 -6.47
C THR A 177 10.36 -15.63 -5.48
N PRO A 178 11.49 -16.23 -5.90
CA PRO A 178 12.51 -16.74 -4.99
C PRO A 178 13.23 -15.64 -4.18
N LEU A 179 13.59 -14.51 -4.80
CA LEU A 179 14.34 -13.46 -4.11
C LEU A 179 13.44 -12.73 -3.11
N ALA A 180 12.24 -12.34 -3.52
CA ALA A 180 11.28 -11.71 -2.62
C ALA A 180 10.84 -12.65 -1.49
N ASN A 181 10.70 -13.96 -1.75
CA ASN A 181 10.36 -14.92 -0.70
C ASN A 181 11.47 -15.05 0.35
N ALA A 182 12.75 -15.01 -0.05
CA ALA A 182 13.86 -14.98 0.90
C ALA A 182 13.78 -13.75 1.83
N GLU A 183 13.46 -12.57 1.28
CA GLU A 183 13.29 -11.36 2.08
C GLU A 183 12.01 -11.39 2.92
N LEU A 184 10.93 -12.06 2.47
CA LEU A 184 9.75 -12.32 3.31
C LEU A 184 10.12 -13.16 4.54
N GLN A 185 10.94 -14.20 4.39
CA GLN A 185 11.39 -15.01 5.53
C GLN A 185 12.21 -14.15 6.51
N ALA A 186 13.13 -13.32 6.00
CA ALA A 186 13.88 -12.37 6.82
C ALA A 186 12.97 -11.36 7.53
N PHE A 187 11.94 -10.85 6.83
CA PHE A 187 10.95 -9.96 7.39
C PHE A 187 10.14 -10.63 8.51
N LYS A 188 9.61 -11.84 8.29
CA LYS A 188 8.85 -12.57 9.32
C LYS A 188 9.71 -12.94 10.53
N ALA A 189 11.02 -13.14 10.35
CA ALA A 189 11.95 -13.38 11.45
C ALA A 189 12.14 -12.16 12.38
N LEU A 190 11.70 -10.96 11.98
CA LEU A 190 11.72 -9.76 12.84
C LEU A 190 10.74 -9.87 14.01
N ASN A 191 9.67 -10.66 13.90
CA ASN A 191 8.76 -10.96 15.00
C ASN A 191 8.34 -12.44 14.97
N PRO A 192 9.18 -13.36 15.48
CA PRO A 192 8.92 -14.79 15.41
C PRO A 192 7.58 -15.18 16.05
N GLY A 193 6.73 -15.85 15.27
CA GLY A 193 5.42 -16.33 15.74
C GLY A 193 4.29 -15.29 15.72
N GLY A 194 4.55 -14.05 15.26
CA GLY A 194 3.53 -13.02 15.15
C GLY A 194 3.69 -12.11 13.92
N PRO A 195 2.74 -11.20 13.69
CA PRO A 195 2.85 -10.18 12.66
C PRO A 195 3.94 -9.14 12.99
N VAL A 196 4.65 -8.62 11.99
CA VAL A 196 5.56 -7.48 12.17
C VAL A 196 4.73 -6.20 12.27
N GLU A 197 4.79 -5.52 13.40
CA GLU A 197 3.90 -4.39 13.72
C GLU A 197 4.57 -3.01 13.69
N ASN A 198 5.90 -2.94 13.61
CA ASN A 198 6.61 -1.66 13.66
C ASN A 198 6.30 -0.82 12.43
N THR A 199 5.84 0.42 12.64
CA THR A 199 5.43 1.33 11.57
C THR A 199 6.54 1.58 10.55
N LEU A 200 7.80 1.69 10.99
CA LEU A 200 8.93 1.93 10.08
C LEU A 200 9.24 0.76 9.14
N TYR A 201 8.83 -0.46 9.48
CA TYR A 201 8.99 -1.62 8.60
C TYR A 201 8.04 -1.63 7.39
N TYR A 202 7.10 -0.68 7.29
CA TYR A 202 6.42 -0.42 6.01
C TYR A 202 7.41 -0.08 4.89
N HIS A 203 8.52 0.61 5.18
CA HIS A 203 9.54 0.93 4.17
C HIS A 203 10.24 -0.31 3.65
N TYR A 204 10.60 -1.23 4.56
CA TYR A 204 11.20 -2.50 4.18
C TYR A 204 10.20 -3.38 3.40
N ALA A 205 8.98 -3.53 3.91
CA ALA A 205 7.93 -4.28 3.23
C ALA A 205 7.67 -3.78 1.80
N ARG A 206 7.67 -2.46 1.59
CA ARG A 206 7.49 -1.86 0.26
C ARG A 206 8.62 -2.21 -0.70
N LEU A 207 9.86 -2.30 -0.22
CA LEU A 207 11.00 -2.73 -1.06
C LEU A 207 10.91 -4.20 -1.44
N ILE A 208 10.45 -5.07 -0.52
CA ILE A 208 10.18 -6.49 -0.80
C ILE A 208 9.12 -6.61 -1.90
N GLU A 209 8.07 -5.80 -1.85
CA GLU A 209 7.03 -5.81 -2.90
C GLU A 209 7.52 -5.28 -4.24
N VAL A 210 8.41 -4.28 -4.25
CA VAL A 210 9.06 -3.83 -5.48
C VAL A 210 9.89 -4.97 -6.07
N LEU A 211 10.62 -5.72 -5.25
CA LEU A 211 11.38 -6.89 -5.67
C LEU A 211 10.46 -7.97 -6.27
N PHE A 212 9.36 -8.28 -5.57
CA PHE A 212 8.32 -9.19 -6.08
C PHE A 212 7.76 -8.73 -7.42
N CYS A 213 7.43 -7.45 -7.58
CA CYS A 213 6.90 -6.90 -8.82
C CYS A 213 7.91 -7.02 -9.98
N ILE A 214 9.20 -6.77 -9.72
CA ILE A 214 10.26 -6.92 -10.72
C ILE A 214 10.38 -8.38 -11.15
N GLU A 215 10.47 -9.33 -10.21
CA GLU A 215 10.51 -10.76 -10.53
C GLU A 215 9.26 -11.21 -11.31
N ARG A 216 8.07 -10.71 -10.93
CA ARG A 216 6.81 -10.96 -11.65
C ARG A 216 6.81 -10.41 -13.08
N VAL A 217 7.43 -9.25 -13.33
CA VAL A 217 7.58 -8.72 -14.69
C VAL A 217 8.33 -9.73 -15.57
N HIS A 218 9.45 -10.30 -15.11
CA HIS A 218 10.15 -11.31 -15.90
C HIS A 218 9.29 -12.56 -16.12
N ILE A 219 8.62 -13.07 -15.09
CA ILE A 219 7.77 -14.27 -15.22
C ILE A 219 6.65 -14.02 -16.25
N LEU A 220 5.97 -12.88 -16.18
CA LEU A 220 4.89 -12.52 -17.09
C LEU A 220 5.39 -12.30 -18.52
N LEU A 221 6.58 -11.72 -18.69
CA LEU A 221 7.17 -11.52 -20.02
C LEU A 221 7.73 -12.80 -20.64
N ASP A 222 7.90 -13.88 -19.87
CA ASP A 222 8.31 -15.19 -20.39
C ASP A 222 7.10 -16.06 -20.78
N ASP A 223 5.90 -15.74 -20.28
CA ASP A 223 4.66 -16.44 -20.60
C ASP A 223 4.33 -16.31 -22.11
N PRO A 224 4.08 -17.42 -22.83
CA PRO A 224 3.73 -17.36 -24.25
C PRO A 224 2.47 -16.54 -24.54
N ASP A 225 1.50 -16.50 -23.63
CA ASP A 225 0.23 -15.80 -23.82
C ASP A 225 0.40 -14.27 -23.74
N ILE A 226 1.53 -13.75 -23.24
CA ILE A 226 1.76 -12.30 -23.10
C ILE A 226 1.75 -11.55 -24.45
N LEU A 227 1.99 -12.24 -25.57
CA LEU A 227 1.92 -11.69 -26.93
C LEU A 227 0.65 -12.10 -27.67
N SER A 228 -0.29 -12.76 -26.99
CA SER A 228 -1.57 -13.12 -27.60
C SER A 228 -2.27 -11.87 -28.12
N THR A 229 -2.93 -12.05 -29.26
CA THR A 229 -3.83 -11.02 -29.83
C THR A 229 -5.30 -11.27 -29.44
N ASP A 230 -5.58 -12.38 -28.75
CA ASP A 230 -6.87 -12.64 -28.12
C ASP A 230 -6.96 -11.90 -26.79
N ILE A 231 -7.24 -10.60 -26.87
CA ILE A 231 -7.11 -9.66 -25.76
C ILE A 231 -8.44 -9.11 -25.24
N ILE A 232 -9.56 -9.44 -25.89
CA ILE A 232 -10.87 -8.89 -25.56
C ILE A 232 -11.98 -9.93 -25.66
N ASN A 233 -12.69 -10.13 -24.55
CA ASN A 233 -13.93 -10.88 -24.51
C ASN A 233 -15.09 -10.00 -25.00
N THR A 234 -15.80 -10.47 -26.02
CA THR A 234 -16.90 -9.75 -26.66
C THR A 234 -18.28 -10.08 -26.09
N ARG A 235 -18.37 -10.95 -25.06
CA ARG A 235 -19.63 -11.27 -24.37
C ARG A 235 -20.22 -10.02 -23.72
N ARG A 236 -21.51 -9.80 -23.92
CA ARG A 236 -22.26 -8.62 -23.44
C ARG A 236 -23.39 -9.00 -22.49
N GLU A 237 -23.10 -9.87 -21.52
CA GLU A 237 -24.05 -10.15 -20.45
C GLU A 237 -23.97 -9.03 -19.41
N MET A 238 -25.03 -8.22 -19.32
CA MET A 238 -25.10 -7.11 -18.38
C MET A 238 -25.62 -7.62 -17.03
N HIS A 239 -24.85 -7.39 -15.98
CA HIS A 239 -25.29 -7.56 -14.60
C HIS A 239 -25.49 -6.18 -13.95
N PRO A 240 -26.49 -6.03 -13.06
CA PRO A 240 -26.81 -4.73 -12.46
C PRO A 240 -25.77 -4.25 -11.43
N ARG A 241 -24.80 -5.10 -11.06
CA ARG A 241 -23.73 -4.78 -10.11
C ARG A 241 -22.42 -5.44 -10.54
N GLY A 242 -21.32 -4.70 -10.42
CA GLY A 242 -19.96 -5.20 -10.63
C GLY A 242 -19.01 -4.70 -9.54
N VAL A 243 -18.24 -5.61 -8.95
CA VAL A 243 -17.23 -5.29 -7.94
C VAL A 243 -15.85 -5.64 -8.47
N GLY A 244 -14.97 -4.65 -8.57
CA GLY A 244 -13.56 -4.81 -8.95
C GLY A 244 -12.66 -4.55 -7.75
N ILE A 245 -11.78 -5.50 -7.45
CA ILE A 245 -10.86 -5.43 -6.30
C ILE A 245 -9.47 -5.83 -6.74
N LEU A 246 -8.49 -5.07 -6.27
CA LEU A 246 -7.07 -5.37 -6.43
C LEU A 246 -6.28 -4.73 -5.29
N GLU A 247 -5.00 -5.04 -5.17
CA GLU A 247 -4.10 -4.34 -4.25
C GLU A 247 -3.44 -3.17 -4.96
N ALA A 248 -3.88 -1.96 -4.64
CA ALA A 248 -3.10 -0.79 -4.99
C ALA A 248 -1.80 -0.81 -4.16
N PRO A 249 -0.75 -0.06 -4.58
CA PRO A 249 0.51 -0.03 -3.82
C PRO A 249 0.34 0.30 -2.33
N ARG A 250 -0.73 1.05 -1.99
CA ARG A 250 -1.03 1.55 -0.64
C ARG A 250 -2.03 0.70 0.15
N GLY A 251 -2.52 -0.40 -0.42
CA GLY A 251 -3.50 -1.30 0.19
C GLY A 251 -4.64 -1.69 -0.74
N THR A 252 -5.57 -2.49 -0.23
CA THR A 252 -6.73 -3.01 -0.97
C THR A 252 -7.57 -1.86 -1.53
N LEU A 253 -7.92 -1.96 -2.80
CA LEU A 253 -8.74 -0.99 -3.51
C LEU A 253 -10.04 -1.69 -3.95
N ILE A 254 -11.17 -1.14 -3.53
CA ILE A 254 -12.50 -1.69 -3.84
C ILE A 254 -13.29 -0.67 -4.65
N HIS A 255 -13.75 -1.09 -5.83
CA HIS A 255 -14.68 -0.35 -6.67
C HIS A 255 -15.97 -1.18 -6.84
N ASP A 256 -17.11 -0.65 -6.39
CA ASP A 256 -18.41 -1.30 -6.48
C ASP A 256 -19.38 -0.39 -7.24
N TYR A 257 -19.78 -0.82 -8.44
CA TYR A 257 -20.65 -0.07 -9.35
C TYR A 257 -21.98 -0.77 -9.51
N HIS A 258 -23.07 0.01 -9.50
CA HIS A 258 -24.40 -0.42 -9.91
C HIS A 258 -24.82 0.33 -11.15
N VAL A 259 -25.49 -0.38 -12.07
CA VAL A 259 -25.91 0.16 -13.36
C VAL A 259 -27.37 -0.17 -13.68
N THR A 260 -28.02 0.73 -14.41
CA THR A 260 -29.33 0.48 -15.05
C THR A 260 -29.20 -0.60 -16.14
N PRO A 261 -30.30 -1.17 -16.66
CA PRO A 261 -30.28 -2.07 -17.81
C PRO A 261 -29.60 -1.47 -19.06
N GLU A 262 -29.62 -0.14 -19.21
CA GLU A 262 -28.97 0.60 -20.30
C GLU A 262 -27.48 0.87 -20.03
N GLY A 263 -26.94 0.44 -18.87
CA GLY A 263 -25.54 0.60 -18.50
C GLY A 263 -25.18 1.95 -17.88
N GLN A 264 -26.17 2.74 -17.43
CA GLN A 264 -25.92 4.01 -16.75
C GLN A 264 -25.62 3.77 -15.27
N LEU A 265 -24.64 4.49 -14.69
CA LEU A 265 -24.30 4.35 -13.27
C LEU A 265 -25.43 4.90 -12.37
N GLU A 266 -25.92 4.06 -11.45
CA GLU A 266 -26.92 4.45 -10.43
C GLU A 266 -26.29 4.65 -9.04
N ARG A 267 -25.32 3.80 -8.69
CA ARG A 267 -24.63 3.83 -7.39
C ARG A 267 -23.17 3.49 -7.58
N VAL A 268 -22.31 4.19 -6.86
CA VAL A 268 -20.88 3.87 -6.78
C VAL A 268 -20.47 3.87 -5.32
N ASN A 269 -19.77 2.82 -4.90
CA ASN A 269 -19.08 2.79 -3.62
C ASN A 269 -17.60 2.50 -3.84
N LEU A 270 -16.74 3.33 -3.26
CA LEU A 270 -15.29 3.21 -3.35
C LEU A 270 -14.73 3.12 -1.93
N ILE A 271 -13.99 2.06 -1.65
CA ILE A 271 -13.14 2.00 -0.45
C ILE A 271 -11.71 1.96 -0.94
N VAL A 272 -11.02 3.09 -0.78
CA VAL A 272 -9.73 3.33 -1.41
C VAL A 272 -8.61 3.02 -0.43
N ALA A 273 -7.64 2.21 -0.86
CA ALA A 273 -6.39 1.84 -0.19
C ALA A 273 -6.04 2.60 1.09
N THR A 274 -5.61 3.87 0.99
CA THR A 274 -5.16 4.67 2.14
C THR A 274 -6.24 4.88 3.21
N GLY A 275 -7.52 4.90 2.84
CA GLY A 275 -8.63 5.03 3.77
C GLY A 275 -8.67 3.92 4.82
N HIS A 276 -8.30 2.69 4.45
CA HIS A 276 -8.17 1.58 5.40
C HIS A 276 -7.14 1.83 6.50
N ASN A 277 -6.09 2.60 6.23
CA ASN A 277 -5.03 2.91 7.19
C ASN A 277 -5.32 4.17 8.03
N ASN A 278 -6.48 4.82 7.88
CA ASN A 278 -6.74 6.09 8.56
C ASN A 278 -6.64 5.98 10.09
N TRP A 279 -7.22 4.92 10.67
CA TRP A 279 -7.08 4.65 12.11
C TRP A 279 -5.61 4.49 12.51
N ALA A 280 -4.84 3.71 11.74
CA ALA A 280 -3.43 3.45 12.03
C ALA A 280 -2.58 4.73 11.92
N MET A 281 -2.86 5.59 10.94
CA MET A 281 -2.18 6.87 10.78
C MET A 281 -2.49 7.82 11.96
N SER A 282 -3.76 7.95 12.35
CA SER A 282 -4.14 8.76 13.52
C SER A 282 -3.49 8.24 14.80
N THR A 283 -3.50 6.92 14.99
CA THR A 283 -2.88 6.25 16.14
C THR A 283 -1.36 6.43 16.15
N ALA A 284 -0.72 6.37 14.98
CA ALA A 284 0.72 6.58 14.84
C ALA A 284 1.12 8.03 15.16
N VAL A 285 0.36 9.01 14.66
CA VAL A 285 0.54 10.44 14.97
C VAL A 285 0.45 10.67 16.48
N GLU A 286 -0.58 10.13 17.12
CA GLU A 286 -0.77 10.26 18.57
C GLU A 286 0.37 9.61 19.36
N ASN A 287 0.79 8.39 18.99
CA ASN A 287 1.90 7.70 19.65
C ASN A 287 3.21 8.48 19.51
N VAL A 288 3.57 8.94 18.31
CA VAL A 288 4.80 9.73 18.11
C VAL A 288 4.73 11.04 18.87
N ALA A 289 3.59 11.74 18.86
CA ALA A 289 3.42 12.96 19.63
C ALA A 289 3.65 12.72 21.13
N LYS A 290 3.03 11.69 21.71
CA LYS A 290 3.19 11.34 23.14
C LYS A 290 4.61 10.91 23.50
N THR A 291 5.32 10.24 22.59
CA THR A 291 6.69 9.76 22.83
C THR A 291 7.73 10.88 22.80
N TYR A 292 7.54 11.92 21.98
CA TYR A 292 8.59 12.91 21.72
C TYR A 292 8.23 14.36 22.11
N ILE A 293 6.96 14.68 22.36
CA ILE A 293 6.52 16.02 22.77
C ILE A 293 6.21 16.00 24.27
N HIS A 294 7.03 16.72 25.04
CA HIS A 294 6.89 16.85 26.49
C HIS A 294 6.98 18.33 26.89
N GLY A 295 6.24 18.71 27.93
CA GLY A 295 6.32 20.06 28.52
C GLY A 295 5.89 21.22 27.59
N GLY A 296 5.08 20.94 26.57
CA GLY A 296 4.61 21.96 25.61
C GLY A 296 5.66 22.40 24.57
N ASP A 297 6.82 21.76 24.52
CA ASP A 297 7.89 22.11 23.58
C ASP A 297 7.63 21.49 22.20
N VAL A 298 7.07 22.28 21.28
CA VAL A 298 6.74 21.83 19.92
C VAL A 298 7.73 22.43 18.91
N ARG A 299 8.81 21.69 18.64
CA ARG A 299 9.87 22.08 17.68
C ARG A 299 9.63 21.47 16.30
N GLU A 300 10.12 22.13 15.26
CA GLU A 300 9.99 21.64 13.86
C GLU A 300 10.59 20.23 13.65
N GLY A 301 11.67 19.89 14.37
CA GLY A 301 12.23 18.53 14.32
C GLY A 301 11.27 17.45 14.84
N LEU A 302 10.48 17.78 15.87
CA LEU A 302 9.46 16.89 16.45
C LEU A 302 8.25 16.77 15.52
N LEU A 303 7.80 17.89 14.93
CA LEU A 303 6.75 17.88 13.91
C LEU A 303 7.15 17.01 12.70
N ASN A 304 8.41 17.05 12.28
CA ASN A 304 8.87 16.18 11.20
C ASN A 304 8.84 14.68 11.56
N ARG A 305 9.02 14.32 12.85
CA ARG A 305 8.83 12.93 13.32
C ARG A 305 7.37 12.53 13.23
N VAL A 306 6.44 13.41 13.61
CA VAL A 306 5.00 13.19 13.46
C VAL A 306 4.63 12.99 11.97
N GLU A 307 5.14 13.85 11.09
CA GLU A 307 4.95 13.67 9.64
C GLU A 307 5.57 12.36 9.12
N ALA A 308 6.72 11.94 9.65
CA ALA A 308 7.35 10.68 9.26
C ALA A 308 6.48 9.46 9.63
N ALA A 309 5.71 9.52 10.72
CA ALA A 309 4.74 8.49 11.09
C ALA A 309 3.66 8.32 10.02
N VAL A 310 3.16 9.44 9.50
CA VAL A 310 2.20 9.45 8.39
C VAL A 310 2.85 8.92 7.11
N ARG A 311 4.06 9.39 6.77
CA ARG A 311 4.78 8.99 5.54
C ARG A 311 5.12 7.50 5.48
N ALA A 312 5.29 6.82 6.62
CA ALA A 312 5.55 5.38 6.65
C ALA A 312 4.45 4.58 5.93
N TYR A 313 3.20 5.00 6.08
CA TYR A 313 2.03 4.40 5.42
C TYR A 313 1.91 4.77 3.92
N ASP A 314 2.76 5.66 3.39
CA ASP A 314 2.69 6.21 2.02
C ASP A 314 1.25 6.64 1.64
N PRO A 315 0.63 7.59 2.37
CA PRO A 315 -0.77 7.91 2.15
C PRO A 315 -0.98 8.66 0.83
N CYS A 316 -1.97 8.22 0.06
CA CYS A 316 -2.56 9.01 -1.03
C CYS A 316 -3.85 9.65 -0.53
N LEU A 317 -3.73 10.81 0.14
CA LEU A 317 -4.89 11.51 0.69
C LEU A 317 -5.86 11.97 -0.39
N SER A 318 -5.35 12.40 -1.56
CA SER A 318 -6.19 12.72 -2.71
C SER A 318 -6.99 11.53 -3.23
N CYS A 319 -6.43 10.32 -3.16
CA CYS A 319 -7.15 9.10 -3.51
C CYS A 319 -8.26 8.79 -2.50
N SER A 320 -8.03 9.08 -1.21
CA SER A 320 -8.87 8.56 -0.13
C SER A 320 -10.00 9.50 0.31
N THR A 321 -9.89 10.81 0.06
CA THR A 321 -10.98 11.78 0.27
C THR A 321 -11.59 12.27 -1.04
N HIS A 322 -11.01 11.88 -2.19
CA HIS A 322 -11.34 12.45 -3.51
C HIS A 322 -11.24 13.99 -3.56
N ALA A 323 -10.53 14.61 -2.61
CA ALA A 323 -10.34 16.05 -2.50
C ALA A 323 -8.94 16.48 -2.98
N ILE A 324 -8.85 17.66 -3.60
CA ILE A 324 -7.61 18.27 -4.08
C ILE A 324 -6.98 19.08 -2.93
N GLY A 325 -5.71 18.86 -2.57
CA GLY A 325 -5.03 19.72 -1.59
C GLY A 325 -3.69 19.22 -1.03
N GLN A 326 -3.01 20.09 -0.29
CA GLN A 326 -1.84 19.78 0.56
C GLN A 326 -2.28 18.87 1.73
N MET A 327 -1.34 18.16 2.38
CA MET A 327 -1.63 17.28 3.53
C MET A 327 -2.08 18.13 4.71
N PRO A 328 -3.39 18.17 5.05
CA PRO A 328 -3.86 18.98 6.16
C PRO A 328 -3.55 18.25 7.47
N MET A 329 -2.84 18.88 8.39
CA MET A 329 -2.51 18.32 9.70
C MET A 329 -2.84 19.32 10.80
N GLN A 330 -3.75 18.95 11.70
CA GLN A 330 -4.03 19.68 12.91
C GLN A 330 -3.49 18.89 14.11
N VAL A 331 -2.59 19.50 14.87
CA VAL A 331 -2.06 18.93 16.13
C VAL A 331 -2.47 19.85 17.26
N GLN A 332 -3.24 19.29 18.20
CA GLN A 332 -3.65 19.96 19.42
C GLN A 332 -2.97 19.30 20.61
N VAL A 333 -2.30 20.10 21.44
CA VAL A 333 -1.62 19.66 22.67
C VAL A 333 -2.42 20.18 23.86
N PHE A 334 -2.88 19.26 24.71
CA PHE A 334 -3.68 19.57 25.90
C PHE A 334 -2.86 19.34 27.17
N ALA A 335 -3.06 20.21 28.16
CA ALA A 335 -2.54 20.03 29.51
C ALA A 335 -3.34 18.95 30.28
N PRO A 336 -2.82 18.45 31.41
CA PRO A 336 -3.55 17.46 32.24
C PRO A 336 -4.92 17.93 32.73
N ASP A 337 -5.16 19.24 32.81
CA ASP A 337 -6.44 19.85 33.19
C ASP A 337 -7.42 20.00 32.00
N GLY A 338 -7.04 19.55 30.81
CA GLY A 338 -7.83 19.64 29.58
C GLY A 338 -7.73 20.98 28.85
N SER A 339 -6.94 21.94 29.34
CA SER A 339 -6.72 23.20 28.63
C SER A 339 -5.86 23.01 27.38
N LEU A 340 -6.22 23.67 26.28
CA LEU A 340 -5.43 23.67 25.03
C LEU A 340 -4.18 24.53 25.21
N GLN A 341 -2.99 23.91 25.18
CA GLN A 341 -1.71 24.61 25.31
C GLN A 341 -1.15 25.07 23.96
N ALA A 342 -1.36 24.29 22.91
CA ALA A 342 -0.89 24.62 21.58
C ALA A 342 -1.79 23.99 20.52
N GLU A 343 -2.02 24.71 19.44
CA GLU A 343 -2.66 24.22 18.23
C GLU A 343 -1.83 24.61 17.02
N ILE A 344 -1.54 23.63 16.17
CA ILE A 344 -0.79 23.82 14.93
C ILE A 344 -1.60 23.22 13.80
N THR A 345 -1.96 24.05 12.82
CA THR A 345 -2.63 23.64 11.58
C THR A 345 -1.67 23.86 10.40
N ARG A 346 -1.48 22.84 9.57
CA ARG A 346 -0.76 22.91 8.30
C ARG A 346 -1.63 22.40 7.16
#